data_AF-A0A3D5JEE0-F1
#
_entry.id   AF-A0A3D5JEE0-F1
#
_cell.length_a   1.000
_cell.length_b   1.000
_cell.length_c   1.000
_cell.angle_alpha   90.00
_cell.angle_beta   90.00
_cell.angle_gamma   90.00
#
_symmetry.space_group_name_H-M   'P 1'
#
loop_
_entity.id
_entity.type
_entity.pdbx_description
1 polymer ?
#
loop_
_entity_poly.entity_id
_entity_poly.type
_entity_poly.pdbx_seq_one_letter_code
_entity_poly.pdbx_strand_id
1 'polypeptide(L)'
;MTDERPMPDGLLDPDAIDMLVVHCSDTPDDQPLRARDIQHMHLGFGWDGIGYHQVICRDGTREAGRPEYWRGAHARGANERSLSVCLIGRTHFTDAQMHSLGTLLDDWRTRYPRAQIVGHRDAVETDKTCPNFDVGSWWISRLDPARADQLVVTVPTLAMTAAPGSPSLETELLFGETVRVLERTDTHARVVLDTDGYEGWIRSGMAHRSAGPATHRVTAQATHVLGGPDVKSAPLMRLSMGALVTVGRSDDGWHEIRLPDGTIGCIPEQTACPLATREVDFVSVAERFLGVPYLWGGRSAAGLDCSALVQLALQAAGIACPRNSGDQHDWAKSRKGSETVDRGDTRRGDLVFWPGHIGLCTGPMTFLHANAHHHAVAAEATQDALLRIDAASHARGEILRLAD
;
A
#
# COMPACT_ATOMS: atom_id res chain seq x y z
N MET A 1 -32.43 -36.89 -11.12
CA MET A 1 -31.80 -37.79 -10.14
C MET A 1 -30.35 -37.93 -10.55
N THR A 2 -29.50 -37.05 -10.05
CA THR A 2 -28.04 -37.21 -10.14
C THR A 2 -27.64 -38.28 -9.12
N ASP A 3 -27.04 -39.35 -9.61
CA ASP A 3 -26.48 -40.45 -8.84
C ASP A 3 -25.25 -39.93 -8.07
N GLU A 4 -25.45 -39.30 -6.92
CA GLU A 4 -24.38 -38.94 -5.98
C GLU A 4 -23.91 -40.22 -5.26
N ARG A 5 -23.14 -41.05 -5.97
CA ARG A 5 -22.27 -42.01 -5.30
C ARG A 5 -21.15 -41.22 -4.62
N PRO A 6 -20.91 -41.39 -3.31
CA PRO A 6 -19.78 -40.75 -2.65
C PRO A 6 -18.48 -41.17 -3.35
N MET A 7 -17.61 -40.20 -3.60
CA MET A 7 -16.30 -40.43 -4.20
C MET A 7 -15.51 -41.42 -3.34
N PRO A 8 -14.80 -42.41 -3.94
CA PRO A 8 -13.93 -43.33 -3.23
C PRO A 8 -12.96 -42.61 -2.27
N ASP A 9 -12.75 -43.18 -1.09
CA ASP A 9 -11.83 -42.64 -0.08
C ASP A 9 -10.46 -42.31 -0.69
N GLY A 10 -10.02 -41.06 -0.49
CA GLY A 10 -8.72 -40.57 -0.97
C GLY A 10 -8.73 -39.87 -2.33
N LEU A 11 -9.83 -39.84 -3.08
CA LEU A 11 -9.91 -39.00 -4.29
C LEU A 11 -10.23 -37.54 -3.96
N LEU A 12 -9.77 -36.63 -4.81
CA LEU A 12 -10.11 -35.21 -4.77
C LEU A 12 -11.31 -34.92 -5.67
N ASP A 13 -12.23 -34.10 -5.17
CA ASP A 13 -13.26 -33.45 -5.97
C ASP A 13 -12.65 -32.18 -6.60
N PRO A 14 -12.53 -32.09 -7.94
CA PRO A 14 -12.01 -30.91 -8.62
C PRO A 14 -12.73 -29.61 -8.25
N ASP A 15 -14.04 -29.68 -7.98
CA ASP A 15 -14.86 -28.51 -7.63
C ASP A 15 -14.63 -28.04 -6.19
N ALA A 16 -14.08 -28.90 -5.34
CA ALA A 16 -13.73 -28.59 -3.96
C ALA A 16 -12.32 -27.97 -3.82
N ILE A 17 -11.53 -27.91 -4.91
CA ILE A 17 -10.17 -27.36 -4.86
C ILE A 17 -10.22 -25.83 -4.75
N ASP A 18 -9.97 -25.32 -3.54
CA ASP A 18 -9.95 -23.89 -3.21
C ASP A 18 -8.54 -23.37 -2.88
N MET A 19 -7.51 -24.22 -2.87
CA MET A 19 -6.13 -23.84 -2.57
C MET A 19 -5.07 -24.55 -3.44
N LEU A 20 -4.01 -23.80 -3.76
CA LEU A 20 -2.77 -24.26 -4.38
C LEU A 20 -1.63 -23.95 -3.40
N VAL A 21 -1.14 -24.98 -2.71
CA VAL A 21 -0.23 -24.82 -1.57
C VAL A 21 1.22 -25.02 -1.98
N VAL A 22 2.04 -24.01 -1.75
CA VAL A 22 3.48 -24.04 -2.03
C VAL A 22 4.26 -24.44 -0.78
N HIS A 23 5.15 -25.41 -0.95
CA HIS A 23 6.02 -25.97 0.09
C HIS A 23 7.49 -25.87 -0.26
N CYS A 24 8.34 -26.04 0.74
CA CYS A 24 9.75 -26.37 0.57
C CYS A 24 10.06 -27.72 1.23
N SER A 25 11.06 -28.45 0.73
CA SER A 25 11.48 -29.73 1.32
C SER A 25 12.19 -29.59 2.66
N ASP A 26 12.57 -28.36 3.03
CA ASP A 26 13.35 -28.04 4.23
C ASP A 26 14.73 -28.73 4.26
N THR A 27 15.27 -29.01 3.07
CA THR A 27 16.59 -29.61 2.87
C THR A 27 17.63 -28.53 2.54
N PRO A 28 18.93 -28.75 2.79
CA PRO A 28 19.98 -27.80 2.40
C PRO A 28 19.91 -27.40 0.92
N ASP A 29 20.18 -26.13 0.62
CA ASP A 29 20.01 -25.51 -0.71
C ASP A 29 21.01 -26.01 -1.77
N ASP A 30 22.05 -26.72 -1.35
CA ASP A 30 23.11 -27.30 -2.18
C ASP A 30 22.88 -28.78 -2.54
N GLN A 31 21.84 -29.42 -1.99
CA GLN A 31 21.57 -30.83 -2.26
C GLN A 31 20.76 -31.02 -3.56
N PRO A 32 21.20 -31.90 -4.47
CA PRO A 32 20.53 -32.16 -5.75
C PRO A 32 19.41 -33.21 -5.59
N LEU A 33 18.57 -33.07 -4.56
CA LEU A 33 17.48 -34.01 -4.31
C LEU A 33 16.41 -33.92 -5.41
N ARG A 34 15.74 -35.05 -5.63
CA ARG A 34 14.68 -35.25 -6.63
C ARG A 34 13.40 -35.78 -5.95
N ALA A 35 12.29 -35.89 -6.70
CA ALA A 35 11.02 -36.41 -6.17
C ALA A 35 11.17 -37.80 -5.55
N ARG A 36 12.00 -38.67 -6.16
CA ARG A 36 12.28 -40.02 -5.63
C ARG A 36 12.89 -40.00 -4.24
N ASP A 37 13.71 -38.98 -3.93
CA ASP A 37 14.40 -38.89 -2.66
C ASP A 37 13.42 -38.43 -1.56
N ILE A 38 12.51 -37.51 -1.90
CA ILE A 38 11.39 -37.12 -1.03
C ILE A 38 10.45 -38.30 -0.78
N GLN A 39 10.11 -39.07 -1.82
CA GLN A 39 9.33 -40.30 -1.69
C GLN A 39 9.97 -41.27 -0.69
N HIS A 40 11.27 -41.56 -0.83
CA HIS A 40 11.98 -42.46 0.09
C HIS A 40 12.01 -41.91 1.52
N MET A 41 12.25 -40.61 1.68
CA MET A 41 12.26 -39.96 3.00
C MET A 41 10.89 -40.07 3.69
N HIS A 42 9.81 -39.76 2.98
CA HIS A 42 8.45 -39.82 3.50
C HIS A 42 8.01 -41.25 3.84
N LEU A 43 8.34 -42.24 3.01
CA LEU A 43 8.11 -43.65 3.34
C LEU A 43 8.85 -44.05 4.64
N GLY A 44 10.07 -43.54 4.84
CA GLY A 44 10.83 -43.72 6.09
C GLY A 44 10.16 -43.10 7.32
N PHE A 45 9.30 -42.08 7.13
CA PHE A 45 8.51 -41.45 8.19
C PHE A 45 7.12 -42.09 8.37
N GLY A 46 6.83 -43.18 7.68
CA GLY A 46 5.52 -43.86 7.72
C GLY A 46 4.43 -43.13 6.93
N TRP A 47 4.79 -42.21 6.04
CA TRP A 47 3.84 -41.61 5.11
C TRP A 47 3.56 -42.55 3.95
N ASP A 48 2.39 -42.41 3.34
CA ASP A 48 2.00 -43.13 2.14
C ASP A 48 2.63 -42.51 0.87
N GLY A 49 3.96 -42.38 0.87
CA GLY A 49 4.73 -41.79 -0.23
C GLY A 49 4.88 -40.26 -0.19
N ILE A 50 5.13 -39.68 -1.36
CA ILE A 50 5.68 -38.33 -1.54
C ILE A 50 4.79 -37.20 -1.00
N GLY A 51 3.49 -37.43 -0.86
CA GLY A 51 2.54 -36.49 -0.26
C GLY A 51 2.23 -35.21 -1.06
N TYR A 52 3.10 -34.82 -2.00
CA TYR A 52 2.91 -33.67 -2.89
C TYR A 52 2.44 -34.09 -4.29
N HIS A 53 1.81 -33.17 -5.02
CA HIS A 53 1.37 -33.40 -6.40
C HIS A 53 2.49 -33.10 -7.42
N GLN A 54 3.35 -32.14 -7.12
CA GLN A 54 4.50 -31.75 -7.92
C GLN A 54 5.73 -31.46 -7.05
N VAL A 55 6.92 -31.73 -7.59
CA VAL A 55 8.20 -31.35 -7.00
C VAL A 55 9.01 -30.55 -8.00
N ILE A 56 9.64 -29.46 -7.55
CA ILE A 56 10.52 -28.63 -8.38
C ILE A 56 11.95 -28.72 -7.86
N CYS A 57 12.79 -29.38 -8.65
CA CYS A 57 14.20 -29.58 -8.36
C CYS A 57 15.01 -28.28 -8.48
N ARG A 58 16.22 -28.24 -7.92
CA ARG A 58 17.09 -27.05 -7.90
C ARG A 58 17.39 -26.45 -9.29
N ASP A 59 17.41 -27.29 -10.32
CA ASP A 59 17.61 -26.90 -11.73
C ASP A 59 16.31 -26.44 -12.43
N GLY A 60 15.19 -26.36 -11.72
CA GLY A 60 13.88 -25.99 -12.25
C GLY A 60 13.10 -27.15 -12.87
N THR A 61 13.64 -28.37 -12.92
CA THR A 61 12.91 -29.54 -13.44
C THR A 61 11.68 -29.84 -12.58
N ARG A 62 10.53 -29.99 -13.23
CA ARG A 62 9.26 -30.40 -12.60
C ARG A 62 9.15 -31.93 -12.64
N GLU A 63 9.00 -32.55 -11.49
CA GLU A 63 8.80 -34.00 -11.34
C GLU A 63 7.43 -34.28 -10.72
N ALA A 64 6.71 -35.23 -11.30
CA ALA A 64 5.37 -35.60 -10.85
C ALA A 64 5.44 -36.32 -9.49
N GLY A 65 4.52 -35.96 -8.60
CA GLY A 65 4.23 -36.69 -7.37
C GLY A 65 2.92 -37.45 -7.49
N ARG A 66 2.01 -37.23 -6.53
CA ARG A 66 0.64 -37.76 -6.58
C ARG A 66 -0.13 -37.15 -7.77
N PRO A 67 -0.91 -37.94 -8.52
CA PRO A 67 -1.84 -37.41 -9.51
C PRO A 67 -2.82 -36.42 -8.89
N GLU A 68 -3.26 -35.41 -9.64
CA GLU A 68 -4.14 -34.33 -9.13
C GLU A 68 -5.52 -34.80 -8.68
N TYR A 69 -5.97 -35.98 -9.08
CA TYR A 69 -7.21 -36.58 -8.60
C TYR A 69 -7.03 -37.32 -7.26
N TRP A 70 -5.80 -37.46 -6.76
CA TRP A 70 -5.49 -38.18 -5.53
C TRP A 70 -5.09 -37.19 -4.44
N ARG A 71 -5.82 -37.22 -3.32
CA ARG A 71 -5.57 -36.40 -2.13
C ARG A 71 -4.10 -36.39 -1.73
N GLY A 72 -3.57 -35.21 -1.46
CA GLY A 72 -2.23 -35.03 -0.92
C GLY A 72 -2.09 -35.44 0.55
N ALA A 73 -0.87 -35.41 1.05
CA ALA A 73 -0.54 -35.59 2.47
C ALA A 73 0.31 -34.43 3.01
N HIS A 74 0.09 -33.22 2.52
CA HIS A 74 1.01 -32.10 2.70
C HIS A 74 0.56 -31.06 3.74
N ALA A 75 -0.74 -30.89 3.97
CA ALA A 75 -1.31 -29.92 4.91
C ALA A 75 -2.55 -30.51 5.62
N ARG A 76 -2.37 -30.95 6.87
CA ARG A 76 -3.46 -31.53 7.67
C ARG A 76 -4.59 -30.49 7.82
N GLY A 77 -5.82 -30.86 7.45
CA GLY A 77 -7.00 -29.97 7.46
C GLY A 77 -7.24 -29.22 6.14
N ALA A 78 -6.32 -29.29 5.18
CA ALA A 78 -6.47 -28.70 3.84
C ALA A 78 -6.39 -29.72 2.70
N ASN A 79 -5.81 -30.90 2.93
CA ASN A 79 -5.54 -31.90 1.90
C ASN A 79 -6.73 -32.29 0.99
N GLU A 80 -7.98 -32.17 1.45
CA GLU A 80 -9.19 -32.53 0.68
C GLU A 80 -9.64 -31.46 -0.33
N ARG A 81 -9.08 -30.25 -0.22
CA ARG A 81 -9.46 -29.05 -0.99
C ARG A 81 -8.27 -28.36 -1.63
N SER A 82 -7.13 -29.05 -1.75
CA SER A 82 -5.89 -28.42 -2.19
C SER A 82 -5.00 -29.29 -3.04
N LEU A 83 -4.33 -28.67 -4.02
CA LEU A 83 -3.14 -29.21 -4.68
C LEU A 83 -1.88 -28.63 -4.06
N SER A 84 -0.73 -29.28 -4.31
CA SER A 84 0.53 -28.85 -3.71
C SER A 84 1.76 -29.08 -4.56
N VAL A 85 2.67 -28.12 -4.48
CA VAL A 85 4.00 -28.19 -5.07
C VAL A 85 5.06 -28.02 -3.99
N CYS A 86 6.11 -28.84 -4.03
CA CYS A 86 7.26 -28.74 -3.14
C CYS A 86 8.52 -28.31 -3.90
N LEU A 87 9.13 -27.21 -3.50
CA LEU A 87 10.45 -26.80 -3.99
C LEU A 87 11.55 -27.53 -3.19
N ILE A 88 12.54 -28.08 -3.88
CA ILE A 88 13.73 -28.62 -3.22
C ILE A 88 14.57 -27.46 -2.68
N GLY A 89 14.87 -27.49 -1.38
CA GLY A 89 15.63 -26.47 -0.66
C GLY A 89 14.92 -25.96 0.59
N ARG A 90 15.50 -24.93 1.20
CA ARG A 90 15.02 -24.30 2.43
C ARG A 90 14.92 -22.79 2.30
N THR A 91 15.96 -22.08 1.86
CA THR A 91 16.06 -20.62 2.04
C THR A 91 16.34 -19.85 0.75
N HIS A 92 17.09 -20.42 -0.18
CA HIS A 92 17.52 -19.74 -1.41
C HIS A 92 17.04 -20.51 -2.64
N PHE A 93 15.82 -20.28 -3.10
CA PHE A 93 15.29 -20.89 -4.33
C PHE A 93 15.90 -20.26 -5.59
N THR A 94 16.23 -21.09 -6.58
CA THR A 94 16.87 -20.63 -7.82
C THR A 94 15.87 -19.94 -8.76
N ASP A 95 16.35 -19.09 -9.67
CA ASP A 95 15.50 -18.47 -10.70
C ASP A 95 14.78 -19.53 -11.57
N ALA A 96 15.46 -20.64 -11.87
CA ALA A 96 14.87 -21.75 -12.60
C ALA A 96 13.71 -22.40 -11.83
N GLN A 97 13.85 -22.54 -10.50
CA GLN A 97 12.76 -23.01 -9.64
C GLN A 97 11.59 -22.03 -9.62
N MET A 98 11.85 -20.74 -9.41
CA MET A 98 10.81 -19.73 -9.32
C MET A 98 10.08 -19.54 -10.66
N HIS A 99 10.78 -19.68 -11.78
CA HIS A 99 10.18 -19.68 -13.12
C HIS A 99 9.22 -20.86 -13.29
N SER A 100 9.69 -22.08 -13.02
CA SER A 100 8.90 -23.32 -13.09
C SER A 100 7.72 -23.33 -12.12
N LEU A 101 7.90 -22.79 -10.91
CA LEU A 101 6.85 -22.67 -9.91
C LEU A 101 5.70 -21.84 -10.46
N GLY A 102 5.99 -20.65 -10.98
CA GLY A 102 4.89 -19.81 -11.42
C GLY A 102 4.24 -20.35 -12.71
N THR A 103 4.98 -20.99 -13.63
CA THR A 103 4.36 -21.62 -14.80
C THR A 103 3.42 -22.74 -14.39
N LEU A 104 3.79 -23.56 -13.40
CA LEU A 104 2.90 -24.56 -12.82
C LEU A 104 1.65 -23.95 -12.18
N LEU A 105 1.82 -22.86 -11.43
CA LEU A 105 0.70 -22.19 -10.78
C LEU A 105 -0.23 -21.49 -11.77
N ASP A 106 0.29 -20.95 -12.88
CA ASP A 106 -0.50 -20.44 -14.01
C ASP A 106 -1.34 -21.58 -14.64
N ASP A 107 -0.72 -22.74 -14.88
CA ASP A 107 -1.39 -23.94 -15.42
C ASP A 107 -2.50 -24.44 -14.47
N TRP A 108 -2.24 -24.46 -13.16
CA TRP A 108 -3.24 -24.84 -12.15
C TRP A 108 -4.34 -23.80 -12.01
N ARG A 109 -4.04 -22.50 -12.00
CA ARG A 109 -5.06 -21.45 -11.95
C ARG A 109 -6.00 -21.46 -13.14
N THR A 110 -5.50 -21.84 -14.31
CA THR A 110 -6.34 -22.02 -15.49
C THR A 110 -7.37 -23.14 -15.30
N ARG A 111 -7.00 -24.22 -14.62
CA ARG A 111 -7.87 -25.38 -14.36
C ARG A 111 -8.74 -25.23 -13.11
N TYR A 112 -8.24 -24.55 -12.09
CA TYR A 112 -8.89 -24.33 -10.79
C TYR A 112 -8.95 -22.81 -10.51
N PRO A 113 -9.81 -22.06 -11.23
CA PRO A 113 -9.80 -20.59 -11.22
C PRO A 113 -10.14 -19.98 -9.85
N ARG A 114 -10.87 -20.70 -9.00
CA ARG A 114 -11.24 -20.26 -7.65
C ARG A 114 -10.15 -20.50 -6.61
N ALA A 115 -9.14 -21.32 -6.91
CA ALA A 115 -8.18 -21.77 -5.92
C ALA A 115 -7.17 -20.67 -5.55
N GLN A 116 -7.03 -20.34 -4.26
CA GLN A 116 -6.06 -19.36 -3.77
C GLN A 116 -4.64 -19.93 -3.82
N ILE A 117 -3.65 -19.09 -4.13
CA ILE A 117 -2.23 -19.48 -4.11
C ILE A 117 -1.64 -19.04 -2.78
N VAL A 118 -1.17 -20.00 -1.99
CA VAL A 118 -0.77 -19.78 -0.60
C VAL A 118 0.49 -20.58 -0.26
N GLY A 119 1.26 -20.12 0.73
CA GLY A 119 2.29 -20.95 1.36
C GLY A 119 1.68 -21.94 2.34
N HIS A 120 2.39 -23.02 2.67
CA HIS A 120 1.92 -23.97 3.69
C HIS A 120 1.55 -23.28 5.01
N ARG A 121 2.36 -22.32 5.48
CA ARG A 121 2.10 -21.54 6.70
C ARG A 121 0.80 -20.73 6.67
N ASP A 122 0.32 -20.38 5.47
CA ASP A 122 -0.86 -19.56 5.25
C ASP A 122 -2.10 -20.42 4.94
N ALA A 123 -1.90 -21.72 4.64
CA ALA A 123 -2.96 -22.65 4.26
C ALA A 123 -3.67 -23.30 5.47
N VAL A 124 -2.99 -23.39 6.61
CA VAL A 124 -3.47 -24.04 7.84
C VAL A 124 -2.88 -23.34 9.06
N GLU A 125 -3.56 -23.44 10.22
CA GLU A 125 -3.01 -22.95 11.48
C GLU A 125 -1.79 -23.79 11.90
N THR A 126 -0.60 -23.19 11.87
CA THR A 126 0.67 -23.90 12.10
C THR A 126 1.80 -22.95 12.49
N ASP A 127 2.73 -23.42 13.33
CA ASP A 127 3.98 -22.69 13.65
C ASP A 127 5.08 -22.85 12.59
N LYS A 128 4.82 -23.62 11.52
CA LYS A 128 5.82 -23.88 10.48
C LYS A 128 6.04 -22.64 9.61
N THR A 129 7.29 -22.35 9.28
CA THR A 129 7.68 -21.23 8.39
C THR A 129 7.61 -21.57 6.90
N CYS A 130 7.38 -22.85 6.55
CA CYS A 130 7.31 -23.36 5.18
C CYS A 130 6.32 -22.54 4.30
N PRO A 131 6.73 -22.08 3.08
CA PRO A 131 7.94 -22.44 2.33
C PRO A 131 9.16 -21.53 2.57
N ASN A 132 9.21 -20.81 3.69
CA ASN A 132 10.26 -19.85 4.05
C ASN A 132 10.35 -18.59 3.16
N PHE A 133 9.29 -18.29 2.42
CA PHE A 133 9.08 -16.99 1.76
C PHE A 133 7.57 -16.67 1.70
N ASP A 134 7.24 -15.43 1.41
CA ASP A 134 5.85 -14.99 1.26
C ASP A 134 5.33 -15.29 -0.15
N VAL A 135 4.55 -16.37 -0.28
CA VAL A 135 4.05 -16.85 -1.57
C VAL A 135 3.04 -15.89 -2.17
N GLY A 136 2.16 -15.31 -1.35
CA GLY A 136 1.15 -14.36 -1.82
C GLY A 136 1.78 -13.11 -2.42
N SER A 137 2.74 -12.52 -1.72
CA SER A 137 3.49 -11.35 -2.17
C SER A 137 4.33 -11.66 -3.41
N TRP A 138 5.00 -12.82 -3.45
CA TRP A 138 5.73 -13.26 -4.63
C TRP A 138 4.80 -13.43 -5.84
N TRP A 139 3.65 -14.09 -5.66
CA TRP A 139 2.69 -14.32 -6.75
C TRP A 139 2.15 -13.01 -7.32
N ILE A 140 1.77 -12.05 -6.46
CA ILE A 140 1.33 -10.72 -6.88
C ILE A 140 2.43 -10.00 -7.66
N SER A 141 3.69 -10.08 -7.20
CA SER A 141 4.83 -9.45 -7.89
C SER A 141 5.10 -10.06 -9.27
N ARG A 142 4.77 -11.34 -9.48
CA ARG A 142 4.89 -12.01 -10.78
C ARG A 142 3.79 -11.58 -11.75
N LEU A 143 2.56 -11.42 -11.27
CA LEU A 143 1.42 -11.02 -12.11
C LEU A 143 1.50 -9.57 -12.58
N ASP A 144 2.21 -8.72 -11.84
CA ASP A 144 2.39 -7.32 -12.16
C ASP A 144 3.86 -6.91 -11.98
N PRO A 145 4.70 -7.02 -13.03
CA PRO A 145 6.10 -6.60 -12.99
C PRO A 145 6.26 -5.11 -12.63
N ALA A 146 5.25 -4.27 -12.86
CA ALA A 146 5.29 -2.87 -12.43
C ALA A 146 5.23 -2.72 -10.90
N ARG A 147 4.72 -3.73 -10.18
CA ARG A 147 4.78 -3.84 -8.72
C ARG A 147 6.08 -4.46 -8.20
N ALA A 148 6.92 -5.05 -9.05
CA ALA A 148 8.19 -5.64 -8.62
C ALA A 148 9.18 -4.58 -8.10
N ASP A 149 9.07 -3.32 -8.54
CA ASP A 149 9.88 -2.18 -8.07
C ASP A 149 9.09 -1.18 -7.22
N GLN A 150 7.86 -1.53 -6.82
CA GLN A 150 7.05 -0.73 -5.93
C GLN A 150 7.46 -0.97 -4.48
N LEU A 151 7.76 0.11 -3.77
CA LEU A 151 8.01 0.12 -2.33
C LEU A 151 6.89 0.86 -1.63
N VAL A 152 6.67 0.52 -0.36
CA VAL A 152 5.77 1.21 0.57
C VAL A 152 6.61 1.97 1.59
N VAL A 153 6.25 3.22 1.88
CA VAL A 153 6.86 4.02 2.94
C VAL A 153 6.49 3.43 4.31
N THR A 154 7.50 3.10 5.11
CA THR A 154 7.30 2.39 6.39
C THR A 154 7.56 3.24 7.63
N VAL A 155 7.99 4.49 7.41
CA VAL A 155 8.15 5.50 8.46
C VAL A 155 6.96 6.46 8.44
N PRO A 156 6.66 7.15 9.56
CA PRO A 156 5.57 8.13 9.63
C PRO A 156 5.53 9.14 8.47
N THR A 157 6.71 9.66 8.16
CA THR A 157 6.94 10.67 7.14
C THR A 157 8.33 10.47 6.56
N LEU A 158 8.47 10.55 5.24
CA LEU A 158 9.74 10.40 4.52
C LEU A 158 9.99 11.63 3.64
N ALA A 159 11.08 12.35 3.91
CA ALA A 159 11.50 13.49 3.10
C ALA A 159 11.93 13.07 1.69
N MET A 160 11.47 13.84 0.69
CA MET A 160 11.91 13.76 -0.69
C MET A 160 12.60 15.07 -1.10
N THR A 161 13.73 14.94 -1.79
CA THR A 161 14.55 16.08 -2.22
C THR A 161 14.85 16.02 -3.72
N ALA A 162 15.22 17.15 -4.33
CA ALA A 162 15.54 17.21 -5.76
C ALA A 162 16.79 16.39 -6.14
N ALA A 163 17.73 16.24 -5.20
CA ALA A 163 18.94 15.44 -5.33
C ALA A 163 19.40 14.92 -3.96
N PRO A 164 20.22 13.86 -3.90
CA PRO A 164 20.85 13.41 -2.66
C PRO A 164 21.64 14.55 -1.99
N GLY A 165 21.37 14.81 -0.72
CA GLY A 165 22.04 15.87 0.04
C GLY A 165 21.57 17.31 -0.25
N SER A 166 20.54 17.51 -1.09
CA SER A 166 19.93 18.83 -1.25
C SER A 166 19.40 19.35 0.09
N PRO A 167 19.62 20.62 0.43
CA PRO A 167 19.16 21.19 1.70
C PRO A 167 17.66 21.51 1.70
N SER A 168 17.03 21.58 0.52
CA SER A 168 15.61 21.91 0.37
C SER A 168 14.77 20.63 0.28
N LEU A 169 13.70 20.62 1.06
CA LEU A 169 12.63 19.65 0.95
C LEU A 169 11.78 19.98 -0.29
N GLU A 170 11.48 18.96 -1.09
CA GLU A 170 10.53 19.08 -2.22
C GLU A 170 9.13 18.69 -1.75
N THR A 171 9.03 17.52 -1.12
CA THR A 171 7.79 17.04 -0.53
C THR A 171 8.09 16.04 0.59
N GLU A 172 7.08 15.74 1.41
CA GLU A 172 7.07 14.58 2.28
C GLU A 172 6.20 13.47 1.69
N LEU A 173 6.58 12.22 1.92
CA LEU A 173 5.75 11.04 1.67
C LEU A 173 5.20 10.55 3.00
N LEU A 174 3.97 10.07 2.99
CA LEU A 174 3.27 9.58 4.17
C LEU A 174 3.41 8.06 4.30
N PHE A 175 3.34 7.57 5.55
CA PHE A 175 3.29 6.13 5.82
C PHE A 175 2.25 5.42 4.94
N GLY A 176 2.64 4.27 4.39
CA GLY A 176 1.78 3.44 3.55
C GLY A 176 1.67 3.88 2.10
N GLU A 177 2.16 5.07 1.73
CA GLU A 177 2.22 5.47 0.32
C GLU A 177 3.19 4.60 -0.47
N THR A 178 2.87 4.39 -1.74
CA THR A 178 3.68 3.59 -2.63
C THR A 178 4.52 4.44 -3.57
N VAL A 179 5.74 3.99 -3.81
CA VAL A 179 6.66 4.61 -4.76
C VAL A 179 7.20 3.58 -5.72
N ARG A 180 7.41 3.98 -6.97
CA ARG A 180 8.15 3.19 -7.96
C ARG A 180 9.59 3.67 -8.00
N VAL A 181 10.52 2.74 -7.90
CA VAL A 181 11.94 3.10 -7.94
C VAL A 181 12.45 3.21 -9.38
N LEU A 182 13.09 4.33 -9.69
CA LEU A 182 13.70 4.58 -11.00
C LEU A 182 15.19 4.24 -11.00
N GLU A 183 15.89 4.58 -9.92
CA GLU A 183 17.31 4.26 -9.72
C GLU A 183 17.65 4.18 -8.23
N ARG A 184 18.73 3.45 -7.91
CA ARG A 184 19.19 3.22 -6.54
C ARG A 184 20.69 3.44 -6.40
N THR A 185 21.05 3.98 -5.25
CA THR A 185 22.40 3.99 -4.68
C THR A 185 22.34 3.36 -3.29
N ASP A 186 23.49 3.16 -2.65
CA ASP A 186 23.55 2.59 -1.30
C ASP A 186 22.78 3.43 -0.27
N THR A 187 22.71 4.75 -0.47
CA THR A 187 22.15 5.68 0.52
C THR A 187 20.82 6.31 0.11
N HIS A 188 20.53 6.40 -1.19
CA HIS A 188 19.34 7.06 -1.73
C HIS A 188 18.76 6.31 -2.91
N ALA A 189 17.47 6.53 -3.18
CA ALA A 189 16.79 6.09 -4.38
C ALA A 189 16.03 7.27 -5.01
N ARG A 190 16.07 7.39 -6.34
CA ARG A 190 15.16 8.26 -7.08
C ARG A 190 13.89 7.49 -7.36
N VAL A 191 12.76 8.07 -7.01
CA VAL A 191 11.47 7.39 -7.02
C VAL A 191 10.37 8.29 -7.57
N VAL A 192 9.30 7.69 -8.05
CA VAL A 192 8.04 8.35 -8.42
C VAL A 192 6.98 7.94 -7.41
N LEU A 193 6.31 8.91 -6.79
CA LEU A 193 5.19 8.67 -5.89
C LEU A 193 3.95 8.30 -6.69
N ASP A 194 3.29 7.19 -6.35
CA ASP A 194 2.11 6.76 -7.11
C ASP A 194 0.86 7.62 -6.84
N THR A 195 0.84 8.35 -5.72
CA THR A 195 -0.30 9.19 -5.31
C THR A 195 -0.54 10.36 -6.27
N ASP A 196 0.54 11.02 -6.74
CA ASP A 196 0.46 12.23 -7.56
C ASP A 196 1.48 12.28 -8.71
N GLY A 197 2.32 11.25 -8.85
CA GLY A 197 3.37 11.19 -9.87
C GLY A 197 4.61 12.02 -9.55
N TYR A 198 4.74 12.59 -8.34
CA TYR A 198 5.89 13.42 -8.01
C TYR A 198 7.18 12.60 -8.00
N GLU A 199 8.23 13.14 -8.61
CA GLU A 199 9.52 12.49 -8.71
C GLU A 199 10.55 13.19 -7.82
N GLY A 200 11.38 12.41 -7.13
CA GLY A 200 12.51 12.94 -6.38
C GLY A 200 13.31 11.85 -5.68
N TRP A 201 14.23 12.27 -4.82
CA TRP A 201 15.14 11.39 -4.10
C TRP A 201 14.72 11.18 -2.65
N ILE A 202 14.70 9.93 -2.21
CA ILE A 202 14.46 9.53 -0.82
C ILE A 202 15.67 8.78 -0.27
N ARG A 203 15.81 8.71 1.07
CA ARG A 203 16.80 7.85 1.71
C ARG A 203 16.42 6.37 1.54
N SER A 204 17.41 5.55 1.18
CA SER A 204 17.28 4.10 1.13
C SER A 204 16.98 3.53 2.52
N GLY A 205 16.21 2.43 2.59
CA GLY A 205 15.87 1.76 3.85
C GLY A 205 14.72 2.38 4.65
N MET A 206 14.02 3.37 4.09
CA MET A 206 12.79 3.96 4.67
C MET A 206 11.51 3.56 3.92
N ALA A 207 11.67 2.82 2.82
CA ALA A 207 10.60 2.24 2.04
C ALA A 207 10.97 0.79 1.68
N HIS A 208 10.00 -0.12 1.80
CA HIS A 208 10.23 -1.57 1.71
C HIS A 208 9.17 -2.23 0.83
N ARG A 209 9.40 -3.48 0.44
CA ARG A 209 8.37 -4.26 -0.28
C ARG A 209 7.14 -4.40 0.62
N SER A 210 5.97 -4.18 0.04
CA SER A 210 4.71 -4.31 0.79
C SER A 210 4.44 -5.75 1.21
N ALA A 211 3.87 -5.94 2.40
CA ALA A 211 3.27 -7.19 2.83
C ALA A 211 1.81 -7.37 2.38
N GLY A 212 1.21 -6.35 1.74
CA GLY A 212 -0.17 -6.38 1.25
C GLY A 212 -0.73 -5.00 0.87
N PRO A 213 -1.91 -4.92 0.27
CA PRO A 213 -2.53 -3.64 -0.06
C PRO A 213 -3.05 -2.91 1.20
N ALA A 214 -2.96 -1.58 1.20
CA ALA A 214 -3.66 -0.76 2.18
C ALA A 214 -5.19 -0.88 1.99
N THR A 215 -5.93 -0.80 3.08
CA THR A 215 -7.40 -0.91 3.10
C THR A 215 -8.08 0.35 3.61
N HIS A 216 -7.38 1.16 4.41
CA HIS A 216 -7.88 2.37 5.03
C HIS A 216 -6.92 3.55 4.86
N ARG A 217 -7.46 4.76 4.99
CA ARG A 217 -6.71 6.03 5.01
C ARG A 217 -7.01 6.77 6.31
N VAL A 218 -5.99 7.37 6.91
CA VAL A 218 -6.13 8.25 8.09
C VAL A 218 -6.84 9.55 7.67
N THR A 219 -7.91 9.89 8.37
CA THR A 219 -8.74 11.09 8.13
C THR A 219 -8.62 12.14 9.22
N ALA A 220 -8.12 11.75 10.40
CA ALA A 220 -7.74 12.71 11.44
C ALA A 220 -6.49 13.49 11.00
N GLN A 221 -6.35 14.74 11.48
CA GLN A 221 -5.15 15.55 11.24
C GLN A 221 -3.88 14.76 11.61
N ALA A 222 -3.89 14.11 12.78
CA ALA A 222 -2.94 13.08 13.17
C ALA A 222 -3.63 12.00 14.02
N THR A 223 -3.07 10.79 14.02
CA THR A 223 -3.48 9.69 14.91
C THR A 223 -2.26 8.98 15.49
N HIS A 224 -2.40 8.42 16.70
CA HIS A 224 -1.34 7.65 17.35
C HIS A 224 -1.60 6.16 17.12
N VAL A 225 -0.58 5.47 16.63
CA VAL A 225 -0.54 4.01 16.65
C VAL A 225 -0.06 3.59 18.03
N LEU A 226 -0.89 2.88 18.77
CA LEU A 226 -0.58 2.38 20.11
C LEU A 226 -0.27 0.89 20.07
N GLY A 227 0.45 0.39 21.09
CA GLY A 227 0.78 -1.03 21.22
C GLY A 227 -0.38 -1.95 21.60
N GLY A 228 -1.59 -1.40 21.78
CA GLY A 228 -2.79 -2.14 22.11
C GLY A 228 -4.04 -1.25 22.07
N PRO A 229 -5.26 -1.84 22.13
CA PRO A 229 -6.53 -1.14 22.05
C PRO A 229 -6.90 -0.47 23.39
N ASP A 230 -5.98 0.29 23.96
CA ASP A 230 -6.16 1.06 25.20
C ASP A 230 -5.42 2.39 25.06
N VAL A 231 -6.08 3.50 25.39
CA VAL A 231 -5.52 4.86 25.36
C VAL A 231 -4.27 5.03 26.24
N LYS A 232 -4.03 4.13 27.20
CA LYS A 232 -2.84 4.08 28.07
C LYS A 232 -1.70 3.24 27.49
N SER A 233 -1.94 2.54 26.38
CA SER A 233 -0.91 1.73 25.72
C SER A 233 0.24 2.60 25.23
N ALA A 234 1.44 2.02 25.15
CA ALA A 234 2.62 2.72 24.67
C ALA A 234 2.44 3.19 23.22
N PRO A 235 2.78 4.45 22.89
CA PRO A 235 2.74 4.92 21.51
C PRO A 235 3.89 4.29 20.71
N LEU A 236 3.57 3.73 19.54
CA LEU A 236 4.53 3.16 18.60
C LEU A 236 4.97 4.20 17.56
N MET A 237 4.01 4.95 16.99
CA MET A 237 4.28 6.03 16.04
C MET A 237 3.08 6.96 15.90
N ARG A 238 3.25 8.08 15.19
CA ARG A 238 2.18 9.02 14.85
C ARG A 238 2.00 9.08 13.33
N LEU A 239 0.80 8.86 12.84
CA LEU A 239 0.45 8.96 11.42
C LEU A 239 -0.29 10.27 11.16
N SER A 240 -0.09 10.84 9.97
CA SER A 240 -0.78 12.07 9.53
C SER A 240 -1.96 11.74 8.61
N MET A 241 -2.89 12.69 8.45
CA MET A 241 -3.96 12.57 7.46
C MET A 241 -3.39 12.18 6.09
N GLY A 242 -4.04 11.23 5.42
CA GLY A 242 -3.58 10.71 4.13
C GLY A 242 -2.71 9.46 4.23
N ALA A 243 -2.13 9.15 5.40
CA ALA A 243 -1.41 7.89 5.60
C ALA A 243 -2.32 6.68 5.32
N LEU A 244 -1.73 5.63 4.73
CA LEU A 244 -2.44 4.43 4.30
C LEU A 244 -2.09 3.27 5.24
N VAL A 245 -3.10 2.51 5.65
CA VAL A 245 -2.91 1.39 6.59
C VAL A 245 -3.71 0.16 6.15
N THR A 246 -3.22 -1.02 6.50
CA THR A 246 -3.95 -2.27 6.36
C THR A 246 -4.59 -2.63 7.69
N VAL A 247 -5.90 -2.42 7.79
CA VAL A 247 -6.72 -2.82 8.95
C VAL A 247 -6.99 -4.32 8.90
N GLY A 248 -6.76 -4.99 10.03
CA GLY A 248 -7.12 -6.38 10.30
C GLY A 248 -8.46 -6.45 11.03
N ARG A 249 -8.42 -6.74 12.34
CA ARG A 249 -9.61 -6.78 13.19
C ARG A 249 -10.01 -5.36 13.61
N SER A 250 -11.32 -5.14 13.71
CA SER A 250 -11.88 -3.95 14.35
C SER A 250 -12.77 -4.39 15.50
N ASP A 251 -12.53 -3.84 16.68
CA ASP A 251 -13.26 -4.19 17.91
C ASP A 251 -13.21 -3.04 18.92
N ASP A 252 -14.30 -2.84 19.65
CA ASP A 252 -14.44 -1.82 20.72
C ASP A 252 -13.90 -0.42 20.36
N GLY A 253 -14.14 0.05 19.13
CA GLY A 253 -13.71 1.38 18.66
C GLY A 253 -12.23 1.48 18.26
N TRP A 254 -11.55 0.35 18.06
CA TRP A 254 -10.16 0.28 17.61
C TRP A 254 -10.02 -0.50 16.31
N HIS A 255 -9.12 -0.04 15.45
CA HIS A 255 -8.59 -0.80 14.33
C HIS A 255 -7.22 -1.36 14.70
N GLU A 256 -7.06 -2.68 14.59
CA GLU A 256 -5.75 -3.31 14.55
C GLU A 256 -5.13 -3.08 13.16
N ILE A 257 -3.92 -2.56 13.13
CA ILE A 257 -3.13 -2.35 11.92
C ILE A 257 -1.83 -3.16 12.01
N ARG A 258 -1.45 -3.79 10.90
CA ARG A 258 -0.17 -4.49 10.79
C ARG A 258 0.91 -3.52 10.32
N LEU A 259 1.96 -3.37 11.12
CA LEU A 259 3.14 -2.58 10.76
C LEU A 259 4.11 -3.40 9.89
N PRO A 260 5.02 -2.73 9.15
CA PRO A 260 5.90 -3.40 8.19
C PRO A 260 6.89 -4.39 8.82
N ASP A 261 7.22 -4.22 10.10
CA ASP A 261 8.06 -5.13 10.89
C ASP A 261 7.28 -6.34 11.43
N GLY A 262 5.98 -6.45 11.14
CA GLY A 262 5.08 -7.48 11.62
C GLY A 262 4.43 -7.15 12.97
N THR A 263 4.82 -6.07 13.64
CA THR A 263 4.19 -5.60 14.87
C THR A 263 2.73 -5.25 14.61
N ILE A 264 1.84 -5.61 15.54
CA ILE A 264 0.44 -5.17 15.51
C ILE A 264 0.30 -3.91 16.35
N GLY A 265 -0.16 -2.83 15.72
CA GLY A 265 -0.53 -1.58 16.36
C GLY A 265 -2.04 -1.39 16.36
N CYS A 266 -2.54 -0.46 17.16
CA CYS A 266 -3.95 -0.09 17.22
C CYS A 266 -4.13 1.41 17.00
N ILE A 267 -5.12 1.81 16.19
CA ILE A 267 -5.55 3.20 16.04
C ILE A 267 -7.04 3.31 16.40
N PRO A 268 -7.52 4.46 16.93
CA PRO A 268 -8.95 4.63 17.14
C PRO A 268 -9.71 4.63 15.81
N GLU A 269 -10.80 3.89 15.73
CA GLU A 269 -11.58 3.64 14.51
C GLU A 269 -11.99 4.94 13.81
N GLN A 270 -12.45 5.95 14.57
CA GLN A 270 -12.87 7.25 14.04
C GLN A 270 -11.75 8.06 13.35
N THR A 271 -10.48 7.65 13.46
CA THR A 271 -9.34 8.37 12.87
C THR A 271 -8.98 7.90 11.47
N ALA A 272 -9.62 6.85 10.97
CA ALA A 272 -9.40 6.33 9.63
C ALA A 272 -10.73 5.92 8.97
N CYS A 273 -10.72 5.78 7.65
CA CYS A 273 -11.87 5.27 6.90
C CYS A 273 -11.40 4.34 5.77
N PRO A 274 -12.27 3.45 5.26
CA PRO A 274 -11.95 2.63 4.09
C PRO A 274 -11.50 3.48 2.90
N LEU A 275 -10.58 2.97 2.08
CA LEU A 275 -10.04 3.72 0.93
C LEU A 275 -11.11 4.16 -0.08
N ALA A 276 -12.25 3.47 -0.15
CA ALA A 276 -13.39 3.80 -1.02
C ALA A 276 -14.20 5.01 -0.51
N THR A 277 -14.08 5.36 0.77
CA THR A 277 -14.80 6.49 1.36
C THR A 277 -14.23 7.82 0.84
N ARG A 278 -15.14 8.78 0.60
CA ARG A 278 -14.85 10.11 0.09
C ARG A 278 -15.46 11.14 1.01
N GLU A 279 -14.68 12.16 1.36
CA GLU A 279 -15.20 13.35 2.03
C GLU A 279 -16.07 14.14 1.04
N VAL A 280 -17.26 14.55 1.49
CA VAL A 280 -18.21 15.28 0.63
C VAL A 280 -17.74 16.70 0.36
N ASP A 281 -17.09 17.31 1.35
CA ASP A 281 -16.63 18.69 1.28
C ASP A 281 -15.14 18.77 1.63
N PHE A 282 -14.31 18.93 0.60
CA PHE A 282 -12.86 19.06 0.78
C PHE A 282 -12.48 20.30 1.61
N VAL A 283 -13.30 21.35 1.60
CA VAL A 283 -13.03 22.55 2.40
C VAL A 283 -13.12 22.24 3.89
N SER A 284 -14.10 21.42 4.30
CA SER A 284 -14.20 20.92 5.68
C SER A 284 -12.98 20.12 6.09
N VAL A 285 -12.31 19.45 5.15
CA VAL A 285 -11.05 18.75 5.41
C VAL A 285 -9.90 19.74 5.58
N ALA A 286 -9.81 20.76 4.71
CA ALA A 286 -8.79 21.81 4.81
C ALA A 286 -8.87 22.56 6.15
N GLU A 287 -10.09 22.88 6.62
CA GLU A 287 -10.33 23.56 7.90
C GLU A 287 -9.79 22.77 9.11
N ARG A 288 -9.69 21.43 9.03
CA ARG A 288 -9.09 20.59 10.09
C ARG A 288 -7.60 20.88 10.29
N PHE A 289 -6.92 21.54 9.35
CA PHE A 289 -5.51 21.89 9.46
C PHE A 289 -5.25 23.26 10.04
N LEU A 290 -6.28 24.03 10.42
CA LEU A 290 -6.11 25.36 11.02
C LEU A 290 -5.12 25.30 12.21
N GLY A 291 -4.09 26.15 12.16
CA GLY A 291 -3.04 26.22 13.17
C GLY A 291 -1.85 25.27 12.96
N VAL A 292 -1.88 24.35 12.00
CA VAL A 292 -0.70 23.52 11.67
C VAL A 292 0.45 24.42 11.20
N PRO A 293 1.68 24.26 11.72
CA PRO A 293 2.81 25.10 11.32
C PRO A 293 3.10 25.07 9.82
N TYR A 294 3.54 26.19 9.27
CA TYR A 294 4.01 26.24 7.89
C TYR A 294 5.39 25.58 7.78
N LEU A 295 5.53 24.65 6.83
CA LEU A 295 6.79 24.00 6.49
C LEU A 295 6.90 23.91 4.98
N TRP A 296 7.93 24.53 4.38
CA TRP A 296 8.22 24.38 2.95
C TRP A 296 8.44 22.90 2.59
N GLY A 297 7.70 22.38 1.62
CA GLY A 297 7.71 20.96 1.24
C GLY A 297 6.95 20.05 2.21
N GLY A 298 6.43 20.58 3.32
CA GLY A 298 5.72 19.82 4.34
C GLY A 298 4.39 19.27 3.85
N ARG A 299 4.06 18.03 4.25
CA ARG A 299 2.84 17.32 3.85
C ARG A 299 2.17 16.58 5.01
N SER A 300 2.51 16.92 6.24
CA SER A 300 2.15 16.14 7.44
C SER A 300 1.60 17.02 8.56
N ALA A 301 1.09 16.39 9.62
CA ALA A 301 0.60 17.12 10.79
C ALA A 301 1.69 17.91 11.54
N ALA A 302 2.97 17.63 11.27
CA ALA A 302 4.09 18.37 11.83
C ALA A 302 4.36 19.69 11.08
N GLY A 303 3.89 19.79 9.83
CA GLY A 303 3.99 21.01 9.05
C GLY A 303 3.48 20.82 7.61
N LEU A 304 2.86 21.88 7.08
CA LEU A 304 2.28 21.91 5.73
C LEU A 304 2.77 23.14 4.96
N ASP A 305 2.94 22.99 3.65
CA ASP A 305 2.97 24.14 2.75
C ASP A 305 1.60 24.40 2.10
N CYS A 306 1.55 25.48 1.32
CA CYS A 306 0.31 26.00 0.75
C CYS A 306 -0.38 24.99 -0.16
N SER A 307 0.37 24.32 -1.03
CA SER A 307 -0.17 23.37 -1.99
C SER A 307 -0.47 22.01 -1.37
N ALA A 308 0.25 21.58 -0.33
CA ALA A 308 -0.06 20.37 0.43
C ALA A 308 -1.41 20.47 1.16
N LEU A 309 -1.76 21.64 1.71
CA LEU A 309 -3.07 21.88 2.33
C LEU A 309 -4.21 21.59 1.34
N VAL A 310 -4.13 22.17 0.15
CA VAL A 310 -5.14 22.00 -0.91
C VAL A 310 -5.12 20.56 -1.45
N GLN A 311 -3.93 19.99 -1.63
CA GLN A 311 -3.75 18.63 -2.14
C GLN A 311 -4.41 17.60 -1.21
N LEU A 312 -4.09 17.61 0.09
CA LEU A 312 -4.63 16.66 1.06
C LEU A 312 -6.16 16.76 1.18
N ALA A 313 -6.69 17.99 1.16
CA ALA A 313 -8.12 18.25 1.18
C ALA A 313 -8.84 17.62 -0.03
N LEU A 314 -8.35 17.90 -1.24
CA LEU A 314 -8.94 17.37 -2.48
C LEU A 314 -8.80 15.85 -2.56
N GLN A 315 -7.64 15.29 -2.19
CA GLN A 315 -7.43 13.85 -2.16
C GLN A 315 -8.37 13.13 -1.19
N ALA A 316 -8.70 13.75 -0.05
CA ALA A 316 -9.68 13.18 0.89
C ALA A 316 -11.09 13.09 0.29
N ALA A 317 -11.44 14.02 -0.62
CA ALA A 317 -12.65 13.99 -1.44
C ALA A 317 -12.53 13.12 -2.70
N GLY A 318 -11.38 12.46 -2.91
CA GLY A 318 -11.11 11.61 -4.08
C GLY A 318 -10.77 12.35 -5.36
N ILE A 319 -10.44 13.63 -5.26
CA ILE A 319 -10.03 14.46 -6.39
C ILE A 319 -8.50 14.42 -6.46
N ALA A 320 -7.97 13.74 -7.49
CA ALA A 320 -6.53 13.72 -7.75
C ALA A 320 -6.01 15.13 -8.04
N CYS A 321 -4.96 15.54 -7.34
CA CYS A 321 -4.43 16.89 -7.36
C CYS A 321 -2.88 16.84 -7.36
N PRO A 322 -2.20 17.56 -8.27
CA PRO A 322 -0.73 17.67 -8.27
C PRO A 322 -0.16 18.27 -6.99
N ARG A 323 1.15 18.12 -6.76
CA ARG A 323 1.81 18.56 -5.52
C ARG A 323 2.09 20.06 -5.45
N ASN A 324 2.53 20.66 -6.55
CA ASN A 324 3.02 22.05 -6.58
C ASN A 324 1.92 23.02 -7.00
N SER A 325 1.92 24.23 -6.45
CA SER A 325 0.88 25.23 -6.72
C SER A 325 0.75 25.61 -8.20
N GLY A 326 1.86 25.63 -8.95
CA GLY A 326 1.86 25.87 -10.39
C GLY A 326 1.16 24.74 -11.15
N ASP A 327 1.52 23.49 -10.87
CA ASP A 327 0.88 22.32 -11.49
C ASP A 327 -0.61 22.24 -11.11
N GLN A 328 -0.95 22.61 -9.86
CA GLN A 328 -2.35 22.71 -9.40
C GLN A 328 -3.13 23.79 -10.15
N HIS A 329 -2.49 24.91 -10.52
CA HIS A 329 -3.12 25.96 -11.32
C HIS A 329 -3.45 25.47 -12.73
N ASP A 330 -2.47 24.88 -13.42
CA ASP A 330 -2.65 24.31 -14.77
C ASP A 330 -3.67 23.17 -14.76
N TRP A 331 -3.63 22.32 -13.74
CA TRP A 331 -4.63 21.28 -13.51
C TRP A 331 -6.03 21.87 -13.31
N ALA A 332 -6.19 22.86 -12.43
CA ALA A 332 -7.50 23.46 -12.16
C ALA A 332 -8.09 24.12 -13.41
N LYS A 333 -7.27 24.80 -14.23
CA LYS A 333 -7.69 25.41 -15.50
C LYS A 333 -8.06 24.40 -16.57
N SER A 334 -7.35 23.28 -16.64
CA SER A 334 -7.60 22.25 -17.66
C SER A 334 -8.79 21.35 -17.34
N ARG A 335 -9.27 21.34 -16.08
CA ARG A 335 -10.47 20.61 -15.69
C ARG A 335 -11.71 21.16 -16.39
N LYS A 336 -12.44 20.26 -17.04
CA LYS A 336 -13.69 20.57 -17.72
C LYS A 336 -14.71 21.11 -16.72
N GLY A 337 -15.25 22.29 -17.01
CA GLY A 337 -16.28 22.95 -16.19
C GLY A 337 -15.71 23.86 -15.09
N SER A 338 -14.39 23.89 -14.89
CA SER A 338 -13.80 24.92 -14.05
C SER A 338 -13.99 26.29 -14.67
N GLU A 339 -14.22 27.31 -13.84
CA GLU A 339 -14.42 28.69 -14.28
C GLU A 339 -13.54 29.67 -13.48
N THR A 340 -13.18 30.78 -14.12
CA THR A 340 -12.55 31.91 -13.42
C THR A 340 -13.63 32.70 -12.67
N VAL A 341 -13.35 33.01 -11.41
CA VAL A 341 -14.29 33.72 -10.53
C VAL A 341 -13.84 35.16 -10.30
N ASP A 342 -14.79 36.08 -10.34
CA ASP A 342 -14.55 37.46 -9.94
C ASP A 342 -14.31 37.57 -8.43
N ARG A 343 -13.37 38.42 -8.01
CA ARG A 343 -13.00 38.58 -6.59
C ARG A 343 -14.15 38.97 -5.66
N GLY A 344 -15.23 39.55 -6.19
CA GLY A 344 -16.44 39.87 -5.43
C GLY A 344 -17.45 38.73 -5.29
N ASP A 345 -17.25 37.61 -6.00
CA ASP A 345 -18.14 36.44 -6.02
C ASP A 345 -17.42 35.15 -5.55
N THR A 346 -16.43 35.30 -4.67
CA THR A 346 -15.79 34.17 -4.02
C THR A 346 -16.80 33.35 -3.22
N ARG A 347 -16.68 32.04 -3.29
CA ARG A 347 -17.53 31.07 -2.57
C ARG A 347 -16.67 29.98 -1.94
N ARG A 348 -17.31 29.20 -1.07
CA ARG A 348 -16.69 28.01 -0.47
C ARG A 348 -16.21 27.07 -1.58
N GLY A 349 -14.93 26.70 -1.54
CA GLY A 349 -14.30 25.79 -2.50
C GLY A 349 -13.55 26.49 -3.63
N ASP A 350 -13.67 27.81 -3.78
CA ASP A 350 -12.89 28.54 -4.78
C ASP A 350 -11.41 28.52 -4.38
N LEU A 351 -10.54 28.17 -5.34
CA LEU A 351 -9.09 28.14 -5.16
C LEU A 351 -8.49 29.45 -5.66
N VAL A 352 -7.55 30.02 -4.91
CA VAL A 352 -6.89 31.28 -5.28
C VAL A 352 -5.40 31.04 -5.50
N PHE A 353 -4.91 31.44 -6.67
CA PHE A 353 -3.56 31.14 -7.15
C PHE A 353 -2.75 32.41 -7.38
N TRP A 354 -1.47 32.35 -6.98
CA TRP A 354 -0.42 33.30 -7.34
C TRP A 354 0.83 32.52 -7.77
N PRO A 355 1.80 33.17 -8.43
CA PRO A 355 3.11 32.57 -8.64
C PRO A 355 3.70 32.07 -7.31
N GLY A 356 3.87 30.75 -7.18
CA GLY A 356 4.41 30.10 -5.98
C GLY A 356 3.49 30.03 -4.77
N HIS A 357 2.18 30.33 -4.89
CA HIS A 357 1.27 30.26 -3.75
C HIS A 357 -0.16 29.86 -4.12
N ILE A 358 -0.83 29.17 -3.21
CA ILE A 358 -2.23 28.78 -3.34
C ILE A 358 -2.94 28.81 -1.97
N GLY A 359 -4.24 29.07 -1.98
CA GLY A 359 -5.12 28.76 -0.87
C GLY A 359 -6.55 28.54 -1.35
N LEU A 360 -7.49 28.45 -0.43
CA LEU A 360 -8.90 28.25 -0.76
C LEU A 360 -9.83 29.16 0.06
N CYS A 361 -10.95 29.54 -0.54
CA CYS A 361 -12.02 30.25 0.16
C CYS A 361 -12.88 29.24 0.93
N THR A 362 -13.06 29.46 2.23
CA THR A 362 -13.98 28.66 3.06
C THR A 362 -15.41 29.20 3.07
N GLY A 363 -15.58 30.41 2.54
CA GLY A 363 -16.83 31.11 2.29
C GLY A 363 -16.57 32.43 1.57
N PRO A 364 -17.57 33.31 1.44
CA PRO A 364 -17.42 34.55 0.67
C PRO A 364 -16.44 35.58 1.22
N MET A 365 -16.10 35.50 2.51
CA MET A 365 -15.25 36.49 3.18
C MET A 365 -14.06 35.86 3.92
N THR A 366 -13.85 34.55 3.80
CA THR A 366 -12.80 33.84 4.53
C THR A 366 -11.92 33.05 3.58
N PHE A 367 -10.62 33.29 3.69
CA PHE A 367 -9.57 32.63 2.92
C PHE A 367 -8.67 31.84 3.87
N LEU A 368 -8.41 30.58 3.53
CA LEU A 368 -7.61 29.63 4.30
C LEU A 368 -6.38 29.23 3.50
N HIS A 369 -5.20 29.34 4.11
CA HIS A 369 -3.95 28.94 3.49
C HIS A 369 -2.84 28.62 4.50
N ALA A 370 -1.93 27.71 4.14
CA ALA A 370 -0.66 27.56 4.85
C ALA A 370 0.32 28.60 4.31
N ASN A 371 0.93 29.42 5.17
CA ASN A 371 1.73 30.54 4.71
C ASN A 371 2.86 30.95 5.68
N ALA A 372 3.92 31.52 5.12
CA ALA A 372 5.06 32.02 5.89
C ALA A 372 4.79 33.34 6.64
N HIS A 373 3.74 34.10 6.30
CA HIS A 373 3.38 35.34 7.01
C HIS A 373 2.89 35.05 8.44
N HIS A 374 2.07 34.00 8.60
CA HIS A 374 1.55 33.54 9.88
C HIS A 374 2.37 32.38 10.46
N HIS A 375 3.32 31.82 9.69
CA HIS A 375 4.04 30.59 10.01
C HIS A 375 3.12 29.40 10.34
N ALA A 376 1.92 29.38 9.77
CA ALA A 376 0.89 28.37 10.02
C ALA A 376 -0.16 28.32 8.90
N VAL A 377 -1.04 27.33 8.96
CA VAL A 377 -2.35 27.36 8.32
C VAL A 377 -3.21 28.39 9.06
N ALA A 378 -3.60 29.45 8.36
CA ALA A 378 -4.36 30.56 8.94
C ALA A 378 -5.59 30.88 8.09
N ALA A 379 -6.65 31.32 8.78
CA ALA A 379 -7.85 31.89 8.17
C ALA A 379 -7.83 33.41 8.32
N GLU A 380 -8.06 34.13 7.23
CA GLU A 380 -8.07 35.60 7.21
C GLU A 380 -9.19 36.12 6.30
N ALA A 381 -9.46 37.43 6.38
CA ALA A 381 -10.43 38.07 5.51
C ALA A 381 -9.95 37.98 4.05
N THR A 382 -10.79 37.45 3.15
CA THR A 382 -10.42 37.20 1.75
C THR A 382 -9.86 38.46 1.08
N GLN A 383 -10.49 39.61 1.29
CA GLN A 383 -10.06 40.85 0.63
C GLN A 383 -8.69 41.34 1.12
N ASP A 384 -8.42 41.23 2.42
CA ASP A 384 -7.13 41.62 3.01
C ASP A 384 -6.01 40.68 2.53
N ALA A 385 -6.29 39.37 2.49
CA ALA A 385 -5.40 38.35 1.94
C ALA A 385 -5.03 38.66 0.49
N LEU A 386 -6.05 38.89 -0.35
CA LEU A 386 -5.88 39.16 -1.77
C LEU A 386 -4.99 40.39 -2.00
N LEU A 387 -5.27 41.49 -1.31
CA LEU A 387 -4.49 42.73 -1.44
C LEU A 387 -3.04 42.56 -0.97
N ARG A 388 -2.83 41.91 0.18
CA ARG A 388 -1.50 41.69 0.74
C ARG A 388 -0.66 40.77 -0.14
N ILE A 389 -1.22 39.66 -0.60
CA ILE A 389 -0.49 38.68 -1.40
C ILE A 389 -0.22 39.22 -2.81
N ASP A 390 -1.17 39.95 -3.42
CA ASP A 390 -0.94 40.62 -4.70
C ASP A 390 0.28 41.55 -4.67
N ALA A 391 0.38 42.34 -3.60
CA ALA A 391 1.50 43.25 -3.40
C ALA A 391 2.82 42.49 -3.22
N ALA A 392 2.81 41.39 -2.45
CA ALA A 392 4.00 40.58 -2.20
C ALA A 392 4.47 39.80 -3.45
N SER A 393 3.53 39.25 -4.22
CA SER A 393 3.82 38.42 -5.40
C SER A 393 3.99 39.22 -6.69
N HIS A 394 3.71 40.54 -6.67
CA HIS A 394 3.69 41.40 -7.85
C HIS A 394 2.77 40.87 -8.96
N ALA A 395 1.70 40.18 -8.58
CA ALA A 395 0.77 39.52 -9.50
C ALA A 395 -0.64 39.52 -8.91
N ARG A 396 -1.65 39.71 -9.76
CA ARG A 396 -3.05 39.63 -9.32
C ARG A 396 -3.45 38.16 -9.21
N GLY A 397 -3.80 37.71 -8.01
CA GLY A 397 -4.28 36.36 -7.75
C GLY A 397 -5.51 36.02 -8.58
N GLU A 398 -5.46 34.86 -9.25
CA GLU A 398 -6.53 34.30 -10.07
C GLU A 398 -7.35 33.33 -9.24
N ILE A 399 -8.68 33.44 -9.31
CA ILE A 399 -9.60 32.57 -8.57
C ILE A 399 -10.22 31.59 -9.55
N LEU A 400 -10.15 30.30 -9.24
CA LEU A 400 -10.75 29.23 -10.02
C LEU A 400 -11.75 28.46 -9.16
N ARG A 401 -12.97 28.29 -9.69
CA ARG A 401 -13.96 27.37 -9.13
C ARG A 401 -13.85 26.05 -9.88
N LEU A 402 -13.68 24.96 -9.13
CA LEU A 402 -13.68 23.63 -9.70
C LEU A 402 -15.11 23.22 -10.05
N ALA A 403 -15.28 22.45 -11.13
CA ALA A 403 -16.55 21.77 -11.39
C ALA A 403 -16.84 20.72 -10.31
N ASP A 404 -18.12 20.64 -9.92
CA ASP A 404 -18.65 19.63 -8.99
C ASP A 404 -18.47 18.19 -9.49
#